data_AF-A0A501WG98-F1
#
_entry.id   AF-A0A501WG98-F1
#
_cell.length_a   1.000
_cell.length_b   1.000
_cell.length_c   1.000
_cell.angle_alpha   90.00
_cell.angle_beta   90.00
_cell.angle_gamma   90.00
#
_symmetry.space_group_name_H-M   'P 1'
#
loop_
_entity.id
_entity.type
_entity.pdbx_description
1 polymer ?
#
loop_
_entity_poly.entity_id
_entity_poly.type
_entity_poly.pdbx_seq_one_letter_code
_entity_poly.pdbx_strand_id
1 'polypeptide(L)'
;MKKYHWQGWGLLPLFISKTVFNKIVAAPGWFHWSEGLGQDQIKDLRRFYTRAAADLMRPMSSGRFVFTSMDGDTPLLTMVPTYSEQIGSASINVTKLQLIALGEVSLLYIHFESSSQFDMHAVSELNRVVFQWEPRTQAHQITRWRNQDGHVRPLKQQISDLIGIVLEQDSHYEEDAFGHELVNCSWIRQMDNSGLGENLCVSDLSAGINLSDPRYQLSDQEKKRLLDNQFSYWADWRCQFNLNRLVFVDQTEGDSALAFNLSGNNYYLDLLAAVIGQRATLNRFKDEMVLCSNKQRGNLYERIAIFRKQYKISNISTYPFAERLYQYLCYQTDLELVEEKTFVELEHNYALWKQEKEDSSNAVMLLVSLVAALLVPASSIATIMALSKSQMNLLYWSLSGGITLVTVLVMIWPPLKRYWKGRKS
;
A
#
# COMPACT_ATOMS: atom_id res chain seq x y z
N MET A 1 41.64 2.23 7.18
CA MET A 1 40.23 2.25 7.64
C MET A 1 39.37 2.46 6.42
N LYS A 2 38.46 1.53 6.11
CA LYS A 2 37.63 1.61 4.89
C LYS A 2 36.67 2.78 4.96
N LYS A 3 36.49 3.45 3.84
CA LYS A 3 35.55 4.57 3.69
C LYS A 3 34.38 4.18 2.81
N TYR A 4 33.21 4.67 3.20
CA TYR A 4 31.95 4.40 2.55
C TYR A 4 31.23 5.69 2.18
N HIS A 5 30.57 5.67 1.04
CA HIS A 5 29.57 6.65 0.66
C HIS A 5 28.18 6.12 0.96
N TRP A 6 27.28 7.02 1.34
CA TRP A 6 25.94 6.68 1.76
C TRP A 6 24.90 7.53 1.03
N GLN A 7 23.86 6.86 0.54
CA GLN A 7 22.61 7.47 0.08
C GLN A 7 21.44 6.68 0.66
N GLY A 8 20.31 7.36 0.89
CA GLY A 8 19.14 6.77 1.50
C GLY A 8 17.84 7.24 0.85
N TRP A 9 16.82 6.41 0.95
CA TRP A 9 15.46 6.74 0.52
C TRP A 9 14.49 6.30 1.60
N GLY A 10 13.68 7.24 2.12
CA GLY A 10 12.52 6.93 2.96
C GLY A 10 11.27 6.83 2.09
N LEU A 11 10.44 5.82 2.31
CA LEU A 11 9.18 5.62 1.61
C LEU A 11 8.02 5.73 2.60
N LEU A 12 7.04 6.56 2.26
CA LEU A 12 5.86 6.82 3.09
C LEU A 12 4.59 6.66 2.25
N PRO A 13 3.78 5.62 2.52
CA PRO A 13 2.44 5.50 1.96
C PRO A 13 1.52 6.61 2.48
N LEU A 14 0.80 7.24 1.56
CA LEU A 14 -0.13 8.33 1.79
C LEU A 14 -1.49 7.92 1.25
N PHE A 15 -2.47 7.85 2.14
CA PHE A 15 -3.86 7.56 1.81
C PHE A 15 -4.62 8.85 1.52
N ILE A 16 -4.19 9.55 0.47
CA ILE A 16 -4.75 10.85 0.08
C ILE A 16 -5.69 10.71 -1.13
N SER A 17 -6.71 11.57 -1.19
CA SER A 17 -7.61 11.62 -2.34
C SER A 17 -6.88 12.18 -3.58
N LYS A 18 -7.43 11.89 -4.77
CA LYS A 18 -6.95 12.50 -6.02
C LYS A 18 -6.98 14.03 -6.00
N THR A 19 -7.95 14.63 -5.30
CA THR A 19 -8.03 16.10 -5.16
C THR A 19 -6.87 16.65 -4.32
N VAL A 20 -6.51 15.98 -3.23
CA VAL A 20 -5.35 16.36 -2.40
C VAL A 20 -4.06 16.13 -3.16
N PHE A 21 -3.90 14.98 -3.83
CA PHE A 21 -2.73 14.71 -4.68
C PHE A 21 -2.52 15.82 -5.72
N ASN A 22 -3.57 16.17 -6.46
CA ASN A 22 -3.52 17.22 -7.47
C ASN A 22 -3.18 18.59 -6.89
N LYS A 23 -3.65 18.89 -5.66
CA LYS A 23 -3.29 20.13 -4.96
C LYS A 23 -1.81 20.18 -4.60
N ILE A 24 -1.23 19.07 -4.13
CA ILE A 24 0.19 18.98 -3.79
C ILE A 24 1.05 19.23 -5.03
N VAL A 25 0.80 18.50 -6.11
CA VAL A 25 1.64 18.56 -7.33
C VAL A 25 1.39 19.82 -8.18
N ALA A 26 0.32 20.57 -7.91
CA ALA A 26 0.10 21.89 -8.52
C ALA A 26 0.86 23.01 -7.80
N ALA A 27 1.45 22.75 -6.63
CA ALA A 27 2.29 23.72 -5.95
C ALA A 27 3.59 23.97 -6.73
N PRO A 28 4.16 25.19 -6.66
CA PRO A 28 5.43 25.49 -7.32
C PRO A 28 6.56 24.53 -6.90
N GLY A 29 7.42 24.14 -7.84
CA GLY A 29 8.56 23.26 -7.61
C GLY A 29 8.31 21.78 -7.90
N TRP A 30 7.05 21.37 -8.12
CA TRP A 30 6.73 20.03 -8.60
C TRP A 30 6.75 19.98 -10.13
N PHE A 31 7.44 18.98 -10.68
CA PHE A 31 7.52 18.71 -12.11
C PHE A 31 7.21 17.25 -12.40
N HIS A 32 6.65 16.98 -13.57
CA HIS A 32 6.36 15.60 -13.96
C HIS A 32 7.66 14.85 -14.24
N TRP A 33 7.74 13.56 -13.90
CA TRP A 33 9.00 12.79 -14.05
C TRP A 33 9.55 12.76 -15.49
N SER A 34 8.69 12.92 -16.49
CA SER A 34 9.07 12.91 -17.90
C SER A 34 9.45 14.29 -18.43
N GLU A 35 9.31 15.33 -17.62
CA GLU A 35 9.64 16.70 -17.99
C GLU A 35 11.15 16.83 -18.21
N GLY A 36 11.54 17.44 -19.34
CA GLY A 36 12.95 17.55 -19.74
C GLY A 36 13.56 16.29 -20.36
N LEU A 37 12.83 15.17 -20.45
CA LEU A 37 13.31 13.94 -21.10
C LEU A 37 12.88 13.86 -22.58
N GLY A 38 13.79 13.39 -23.43
CA GLY A 38 13.48 13.07 -24.82
C GLY A 38 12.60 11.82 -24.96
N GLN A 39 11.88 11.68 -26.08
CA GLN A 39 11.00 10.52 -26.31
C GLN A 39 11.73 9.17 -26.25
N ASP A 40 12.96 9.09 -26.78
CA ASP A 40 13.76 7.87 -26.73
C ASP A 40 14.22 7.54 -25.31
N GLN A 41 14.58 8.55 -24.52
CA GLN A 41 14.93 8.37 -23.10
C GLN A 41 13.72 7.88 -22.30
N ILE A 42 12.54 8.46 -22.53
CA ILE A 42 11.30 8.01 -21.90
C ILE A 42 11.01 6.55 -22.28
N LYS A 43 11.13 6.21 -23.56
CA LYS A 43 10.94 4.83 -24.03
C LYS A 43 11.90 3.88 -23.34
N ASP A 44 13.18 4.23 -23.26
CA ASP A 44 14.20 3.39 -22.64
C ASP A 44 13.98 3.21 -21.14
N LEU A 45 13.62 4.29 -20.42
CA LEU A 45 13.24 4.21 -19.00
C LEU A 45 12.03 3.29 -18.76
N ARG A 46 11.06 3.32 -19.68
CA ARG A 46 9.85 2.49 -19.56
C ARG A 46 10.06 1.04 -19.97
N ARG A 47 11.09 0.72 -20.77
CA ARG A 47 11.41 -0.67 -21.19
C ARG A 47 11.74 -1.58 -20.02
N PHE A 48 12.19 -1.02 -18.90
CA PHE A 48 12.46 -1.78 -17.68
C PHE A 48 11.23 -2.55 -17.17
N TYR A 49 10.04 -1.98 -17.36
CA TYR A 49 8.79 -2.53 -16.83
C TYR A 49 7.99 -3.25 -17.90
N THR A 50 7.16 -4.20 -17.48
CA THR A 50 6.07 -4.66 -18.35
C THR A 50 5.11 -3.50 -18.62
N ARG A 51 4.31 -3.58 -19.69
CA ARG A 51 3.43 -2.47 -20.07
C ARG A 51 2.52 -2.00 -18.93
N ALA A 52 1.91 -2.93 -18.20
CA ALA A 52 1.04 -2.61 -17.07
C ALA A 52 1.80 -1.92 -15.93
N ALA A 53 2.98 -2.43 -15.56
CA ALA A 53 3.82 -1.83 -14.54
C ALA A 53 4.39 -0.48 -14.98
N ALA A 54 4.67 -0.27 -16.27
CA ALA A 54 5.14 0.99 -16.81
C ALA A 54 4.08 2.09 -16.66
N ASP A 55 2.81 1.78 -16.92
CA ASP A 55 1.69 2.73 -16.76
C ASP A 55 1.45 3.11 -15.28
N LEU A 56 1.90 2.26 -14.35
CA LEU A 56 1.81 2.50 -12.92
C LEU A 56 3.03 3.25 -12.36
N MET A 57 4.24 2.77 -12.65
CA MET A 57 5.49 3.28 -12.07
C MET A 57 6.02 4.52 -12.79
N ARG A 58 5.70 4.66 -14.07
CA ARG A 58 6.16 5.73 -14.98
C ARG A 58 5.02 6.18 -15.90
N PRO A 59 3.89 6.67 -15.35
CA PRO A 59 2.73 7.09 -16.14
C PRO A 59 3.07 8.29 -17.05
N MET A 60 2.60 8.30 -18.30
CA MET A 60 2.96 9.39 -19.23
C MET A 60 2.19 10.69 -19.00
N SER A 61 0.99 10.61 -18.45
CA SER A 61 0.05 11.74 -18.39
C SER A 61 0.02 12.40 -17.01
N SER A 62 -0.05 11.60 -15.95
CA SER A 62 -0.12 12.07 -14.57
C SER A 62 0.12 10.90 -13.63
N GLY A 63 0.78 11.19 -12.51
CA GLY A 63 0.87 10.24 -11.40
C GLY A 63 2.26 10.07 -10.85
N ARG A 64 3.32 10.64 -11.45
CA ARG A 64 4.63 10.70 -10.81
C ARG A 64 5.25 12.06 -10.97
N PHE A 65 5.50 12.71 -9.85
CA PHE A 65 6.05 14.05 -9.77
C PHE A 65 7.28 14.08 -8.88
N VAL A 66 8.19 14.98 -9.18
CA VAL A 66 9.43 15.20 -8.44
C VAL A 66 9.42 16.63 -7.96
N PHE A 67 9.87 16.84 -6.73
CA PHE A 67 10.05 18.14 -6.10
C PHE A 67 11.52 18.31 -5.76
N THR A 68 12.11 19.37 -6.29
CA THR A 68 13.49 19.79 -6.00
C THR A 68 13.50 21.28 -5.70
N SER A 69 14.60 21.75 -5.11
CA SER A 69 14.82 23.18 -4.96
C SER A 69 14.90 23.85 -6.34
N MET A 70 14.37 25.07 -6.46
CA MET A 70 14.39 25.84 -7.72
C MET A 70 15.81 26.20 -8.16
N ASP A 71 16.72 26.35 -7.20
CA ASP A 71 18.14 26.69 -7.46
C ASP A 71 18.99 25.46 -7.81
N GLY A 72 18.41 24.25 -7.78
CA GLY A 72 19.07 22.98 -8.15
C GLY A 72 20.12 22.47 -7.15
N ASP A 73 20.92 23.37 -6.57
CA ASP A 73 22.07 23.04 -5.73
C ASP A 73 21.78 23.12 -4.21
N THR A 74 20.67 23.78 -3.83
CA THR A 74 20.31 23.94 -2.41
C THR A 74 19.49 22.74 -1.91
N PRO A 75 19.86 22.13 -0.77
CA PRO A 75 19.07 21.06 -0.19
C PRO A 75 17.71 21.59 0.28
N LEU A 76 16.71 20.71 0.30
CA LEU A 76 15.38 21.01 0.85
C LEU A 76 15.45 21.11 2.37
N LEU A 77 16.13 20.14 2.98
CA LEU A 77 16.34 20.06 4.42
C LEU A 77 17.77 19.61 4.71
N THR A 78 18.35 20.09 5.80
CA THR A 78 19.65 19.64 6.30
C THR A 78 19.47 19.06 7.70
N MET A 79 20.00 17.87 7.93
CA MET A 79 19.98 17.23 9.24
C MET A 79 20.76 18.08 10.25
N VAL A 80 20.15 18.33 11.40
CA VAL A 80 20.85 19.00 12.50
C VAL A 80 21.69 17.95 13.20
N PRO A 81 23.01 18.18 13.40
CA PRO A 81 23.86 17.26 14.13
C PRO A 81 23.24 16.92 15.47
N THR A 82 22.98 15.64 15.71
CA THR A 82 22.55 15.13 17.00
C THR A 82 23.75 14.95 17.92
N TYR A 83 23.49 14.70 19.22
CA TYR A 83 24.50 14.56 20.28
C TYR A 83 25.58 13.47 20.05
N SER A 84 25.49 12.67 18.98
CA SER A 84 26.51 11.68 18.65
C SER A 84 27.69 12.35 17.93
N GLU A 85 28.78 12.59 18.67
CA GLU A 85 30.07 13.02 18.12
C GLU A 85 30.57 12.09 16.98
N GLN A 86 30.05 10.86 16.90
CA GLN A 86 30.49 9.82 15.98
C GLN A 86 29.89 9.92 14.56
N ILE A 87 28.75 10.60 14.38
CA ILE A 87 28.27 10.96 13.02
C ILE A 87 29.08 12.15 12.47
N GLY A 88 29.84 12.83 13.35
CA GLY A 88 30.71 13.94 13.00
C GLY A 88 29.95 15.17 12.51
N SER A 89 30.66 16.12 11.91
CA SER A 89 30.09 17.28 11.21
C SER A 89 29.48 16.91 9.85
N ALA A 90 29.15 15.64 9.62
CA ALA A 90 28.65 15.17 8.33
C ALA A 90 27.32 15.82 7.98
N SER A 91 27.26 16.41 6.79
CA SER A 91 26.06 17.05 6.27
C SER A 91 25.22 16.00 5.56
N ILE A 92 24.11 15.62 6.19
CA ILE A 92 23.06 14.80 5.58
C ILE A 92 21.94 15.71 5.13
N ASN A 93 21.54 15.60 3.87
CA ASN A 93 20.57 16.48 3.25
C ASN A 93 19.41 15.70 2.65
N VAL A 94 18.20 16.26 2.76
CA VAL A 94 17.09 15.89 1.88
C VAL A 94 17.22 16.72 0.61
N THR A 95 17.50 16.09 -0.52
CA THR A 95 17.77 16.79 -1.79
C THR A 95 16.56 16.85 -2.71
N LYS A 96 15.66 15.87 -2.61
CA LYS A 96 14.43 15.82 -3.42
C LYS A 96 13.33 15.00 -2.75
N LEU A 97 12.08 15.32 -3.11
CA LEU A 97 10.92 14.48 -2.82
C LEU A 97 10.37 13.92 -4.15
N GLN A 98 9.80 12.72 -4.12
CA GLN A 98 9.03 12.21 -5.26
C GLN A 98 7.68 11.73 -4.77
N LEU A 99 6.62 12.03 -5.50
CA LEU A 99 5.29 11.58 -5.18
C LEU A 99 4.76 10.76 -6.35
N ILE A 100 4.38 9.50 -6.08
CA ILE A 100 3.81 8.60 -7.06
C ILE A 100 2.40 8.18 -6.66
N ALA A 101 1.45 8.20 -7.59
CA ALA A 101 0.12 7.67 -7.45
C ALA A 101 0.12 6.20 -7.88
N LEU A 102 -0.17 5.33 -6.94
CA LEU A 102 -0.09 3.88 -7.04
C LEU A 102 -1.48 3.26 -6.91
N GLY A 103 -2.45 3.78 -7.69
CA GLY A 103 -3.86 3.41 -7.57
C GLY A 103 -4.53 4.19 -6.44
N GLU A 104 -4.92 3.51 -5.36
CA GLU A 104 -5.59 4.13 -4.21
C GLU A 104 -4.65 4.68 -3.14
N VAL A 105 -3.38 4.30 -3.20
CA VAL A 105 -2.33 4.82 -2.34
C VAL A 105 -1.43 5.72 -3.17
N SER A 106 -0.94 6.78 -2.56
CA SER A 106 0.20 7.54 -3.10
C SER A 106 1.43 7.21 -2.27
N LEU A 107 2.61 7.14 -2.87
CA LEU A 107 3.85 6.89 -2.16
C LEU A 107 4.75 8.11 -2.28
N LEU A 108 5.19 8.62 -1.13
CA LEU A 108 6.18 9.68 -1.04
C LEU A 108 7.56 9.07 -0.85
N TYR A 109 8.49 9.42 -1.72
CA TYR A 109 9.91 9.15 -1.56
C TYR A 109 10.58 10.39 -1.00
N ILE A 110 11.39 10.20 0.04
CA ILE A 110 12.25 11.21 0.64
C ILE A 110 13.68 10.81 0.33
N HIS A 111 14.39 11.60 -0.47
CA HIS A 111 15.74 11.29 -0.89
C HIS A 111 16.76 11.92 0.07
N PHE A 112 17.59 11.09 0.68
CA PHE A 112 18.65 11.48 1.58
C PHE A 112 20.01 11.28 0.91
N GLU A 113 20.87 12.28 1.03
CA GLU A 113 22.20 12.24 0.46
C GLU A 113 23.22 12.87 1.40
N SER A 114 24.43 12.33 1.36
CA SER A 114 25.59 12.86 2.06
C SER A 114 26.73 13.05 1.06
N SER A 115 27.46 14.15 1.19
CA SER A 115 28.75 14.33 0.52
C SER A 115 29.93 13.83 1.36
N SER A 116 29.67 13.45 2.61
CA SER A 116 30.70 13.00 3.55
C SER A 116 31.04 11.51 3.37
N GLN A 117 32.28 11.18 3.70
CA GLN A 117 32.76 9.79 3.74
C GLN A 117 32.62 9.26 5.17
N PHE A 118 32.12 8.05 5.29
CA PHE A 118 31.82 7.41 6.58
C PHE A 118 32.65 6.16 6.79
N ASP A 119 32.88 5.81 8.05
CA ASP A 119 33.27 4.46 8.42
C ASP A 119 32.04 3.57 8.65
N MET A 120 32.27 2.28 8.91
CA MET A 120 31.19 1.31 9.14
C MET A 120 30.30 1.68 10.34
N HIS A 121 30.88 2.20 11.41
CA HIS A 121 30.14 2.55 12.62
C HIS A 121 29.24 3.75 12.36
N ALA A 122 29.75 4.78 11.70
CA ALA A 122 29.01 5.97 11.31
C ALA A 122 27.88 5.63 10.33
N VAL A 123 28.06 4.71 9.39
CA VAL A 123 26.98 4.22 8.50
C VAL A 123 25.88 3.53 9.31
N SER A 124 26.25 2.67 10.27
CA SER A 124 25.29 1.97 11.13
C SER A 124 24.46 2.94 11.96
N GLU A 125 25.11 3.91 12.59
CA GLU A 125 24.44 4.96 13.36
C GLU A 125 23.56 5.85 12.49
N LEU A 126 24.04 6.22 11.30
CA LEU A 126 23.30 7.03 10.34
C LEU A 126 21.97 6.37 9.93
N ASN A 127 22.01 5.08 9.57
CA ASN A 127 20.80 4.31 9.21
C ASN A 127 19.78 4.23 10.36
N ARG A 128 20.22 4.30 11.61
CA ARG A 128 19.36 4.26 12.80
C ARG A 128 18.65 5.58 13.07
N VAL A 129 19.26 6.71 12.70
CA VAL A 129 18.78 8.04 13.07
C VAL A 129 18.08 8.77 11.92
N VAL A 130 18.52 8.57 10.68
CA VAL A 130 18.06 9.38 9.54
C VAL A 130 16.61 9.09 9.14
N PHE A 131 16.17 7.85 9.30
CA PHE A 131 14.81 7.40 8.94
C PHE A 131 13.81 7.45 10.09
N GLN A 132 14.19 8.02 11.24
CA GLN A 132 13.28 8.18 12.37
C GLN A 132 12.10 9.08 12.00
N TRP A 133 10.89 8.58 12.24
CA TRP A 133 9.66 9.23 11.85
C TRP A 133 8.84 9.70 13.07
N GLU A 134 8.63 8.80 14.03
CA GLU A 134 7.90 9.05 15.27
C GLU A 134 8.74 8.69 16.50
N PRO A 135 8.54 9.38 17.63
CA PRO A 135 9.21 9.00 18.87
C PRO A 135 8.65 7.67 19.40
N ARG A 136 9.56 6.75 19.72
CA ARG A 136 9.20 5.45 20.35
C ARG A 136 8.57 5.58 21.73
N THR A 137 8.93 6.64 22.47
CA THR A 137 8.42 6.94 23.81
C THR A 137 8.35 8.45 24.00
N GLN A 138 7.62 8.93 25.01
CA GLN A 138 7.54 10.37 25.32
C GLN A 138 8.90 11.02 25.60
N ALA A 139 9.88 10.23 26.07
CA ALA A 139 11.23 10.71 26.36
C ALA A 139 12.19 10.57 25.17
N HIS A 140 11.82 9.84 24.11
CA HIS A 140 12.67 9.61 22.96
C HIS A 140 12.74 10.88 22.09
N GLN A 141 13.93 11.49 22.02
CA GLN A 141 14.19 12.59 21.11
C GLN A 141 14.54 12.07 19.71
N ILE A 142 13.75 12.44 18.72
CA ILE A 142 13.98 12.11 17.31
C ILE A 142 14.89 13.13 16.62
N THR A 143 15.53 12.69 15.54
CA THR A 143 16.36 13.53 14.68
C THR A 143 15.61 14.77 14.18
N ARG A 144 16.29 15.92 14.24
CA ARG A 144 15.75 17.21 13.80
C ARG A 144 16.38 17.67 12.49
N TRP A 145 15.60 18.40 11.73
CA TRP A 145 15.93 18.87 10.39
C TRP A 145 15.70 20.37 10.29
N ARG A 146 16.63 21.05 9.63
CA ARG A 146 16.60 22.49 9.36
C ARG A 146 16.13 22.72 7.92
N ASN A 147 15.15 23.58 7.73
CA ASN A 147 14.73 24.03 6.40
C ASN A 147 15.57 25.22 5.90
N GLN A 148 15.27 25.71 4.70
CA GLN A 148 15.97 26.85 4.09
C GLN A 148 15.80 28.15 4.91
N ASP A 149 14.66 28.34 5.57
CA ASP A 149 14.39 29.49 6.44
C ASP A 149 15.08 29.40 7.82
N GLY A 150 15.80 28.30 8.10
CA GLY A 150 16.50 28.08 9.36
C GLY A 150 15.64 27.50 10.48
N HIS A 151 14.35 27.22 10.25
CA HIS A 151 13.48 26.56 11.22
C HIS A 151 13.90 25.11 11.44
N VAL A 152 14.01 24.71 12.71
CA VAL A 152 14.42 23.37 13.13
C VAL A 152 13.23 22.62 13.74
N ARG A 153 12.83 21.53 13.10
CA ARG A 153 11.70 20.68 13.50
C ARG A 153 11.98 19.21 13.16
N PRO A 154 11.23 18.25 13.74
CA PRO A 154 11.26 16.86 13.29
C PRO A 154 10.97 16.70 11.79
N LEU A 155 11.48 15.61 11.19
CA LEU A 155 11.34 15.33 9.76
C LEU A 155 9.88 15.36 9.32
N LYS A 156 9.00 14.67 10.05
CA LYS A 156 7.57 14.59 9.78
C LYS A 156 6.92 15.97 9.59
N GLN A 157 7.19 16.90 10.49
CA GLN A 157 6.65 18.27 10.42
C GLN A 157 7.22 19.05 9.23
N GLN A 158 8.53 18.94 8.99
CA GLN A 158 9.16 19.61 7.84
C GLN A 158 8.60 19.09 6.51
N ILE A 159 8.42 17.78 6.39
CA ILE A 159 7.84 17.18 5.18
C ILE A 159 6.39 17.59 5.03
N SER A 160 5.58 17.61 6.11
CA SER A 160 4.21 18.14 6.10
C SER A 160 4.14 19.58 5.59
N ASP A 161 5.04 20.44 6.07
CA ASP A 161 5.12 21.84 5.65
C ASP A 161 5.47 21.94 4.15
N LEU A 162 6.43 21.13 3.66
CA LEU A 162 6.85 21.10 2.25
C LEU A 162 5.74 20.61 1.30
N ILE A 163 4.98 19.58 1.67
CA ILE A 163 3.90 19.05 0.82
C ILE A 163 2.57 19.78 1.03
N GLY A 164 2.46 20.64 2.05
CA GLY A 164 1.25 21.41 2.35
C GLY A 164 0.07 20.59 2.87
N ILE A 165 0.33 19.43 3.48
CA ILE A 165 -0.67 18.61 4.18
C ILE A 165 -0.13 18.16 5.54
N VAL A 166 -1.01 18.10 6.53
CA VAL A 166 -0.68 17.52 7.83
C VAL A 166 -0.60 16.01 7.65
N LEU A 167 0.57 15.44 7.94
CA LEU A 167 0.76 14.00 7.97
C LEU A 167 0.34 13.53 9.36
N GLU A 168 -0.93 13.32 9.63
CA GLU A 168 -1.36 12.69 10.88
C GLU A 168 -1.44 11.17 10.70
N GLN A 169 -1.17 10.41 11.77
CA GLN A 169 -1.53 9.00 11.80
C GLN A 169 -3.05 8.95 11.87
N ASP A 170 -3.67 8.30 10.89
CA ASP A 170 -5.10 8.08 10.94
C ASP A 170 -5.37 7.10 12.08
N SER A 171 -5.97 7.61 13.16
CA SER A 171 -6.17 6.91 14.44
C SER A 171 -6.99 5.62 14.35
N HIS A 172 -7.59 5.36 13.18
CA HIS A 172 -8.43 4.21 12.91
C HIS A 172 -7.66 2.96 12.47
N TYR A 173 -6.37 3.07 12.20
CA TYR A 173 -5.54 1.93 11.78
C TYR A 173 -4.63 1.49 12.94
N GLU A 174 -4.89 0.28 13.46
CA GLU A 174 -4.14 -0.29 14.58
C GLU A 174 -2.70 -0.69 14.19
N GLU A 175 -2.45 -0.96 12.91
CA GLU A 175 -1.10 -1.11 12.37
C GLU A 175 -0.59 0.25 11.87
N ASP A 176 0.23 0.90 12.71
CA ASP A 176 1.20 1.87 12.23
C ASP A 176 2.07 1.14 11.20
N ALA A 177 1.75 1.29 9.91
CA ALA A 177 2.19 0.36 8.86
C ALA A 177 3.71 0.13 8.85
N PHE A 178 4.47 1.08 9.42
CA PHE A 178 5.93 1.04 9.56
C PHE A 178 6.44 1.41 10.96
N GLY A 179 5.56 1.69 11.92
CA GLY A 179 5.94 2.05 13.28
C GLY A 179 6.68 3.40 13.36
N HIS A 180 7.74 3.42 14.17
CA HIS A 180 8.49 4.64 14.49
C HIS A 180 9.53 5.08 13.44
N GLU A 181 9.72 4.29 12.38
CA GLU A 181 10.71 4.54 11.33
C GLU A 181 10.05 4.43 9.96
N LEU A 182 10.56 5.21 8.99
CA LEU A 182 10.16 5.04 7.60
C LEU A 182 10.67 3.70 7.05
N VAL A 183 9.88 3.08 6.16
CA VAL A 183 10.44 2.08 5.25
C VAL A 183 11.61 2.74 4.53
N ASN A 184 12.75 2.07 4.53
CA ASN A 184 13.93 2.67 3.96
C ASN A 184 14.65 1.75 2.99
N CYS A 185 15.32 2.39 2.04
CA CYS A 185 16.35 1.81 1.21
C CYS A 185 17.64 2.59 1.48
N SER A 186 18.74 1.89 1.73
CA SER A 186 20.06 2.50 1.89
C SER A 186 21.03 1.90 0.89
N TRP A 187 21.80 2.75 0.22
CA TRP A 187 22.88 2.34 -0.67
C TRP A 187 24.22 2.78 -0.09
N ILE A 188 25.10 1.80 0.10
CA ILE A 188 26.39 1.99 0.74
C ILE A 188 27.45 1.53 -0.26
N ARG A 189 28.28 2.46 -0.72
CA ARG A 189 29.35 2.17 -1.67
C ARG A 189 30.70 2.23 -0.98
N GLN A 190 31.49 1.17 -1.08
CA GLN A 190 32.86 1.15 -0.62
C GLN A 190 33.73 1.99 -1.57
N MET A 191 34.47 2.96 -1.01
CA MET A 191 35.31 3.90 -1.79
C MET A 191 36.77 3.42 -1.92
N ASP A 192 37.28 2.66 -0.93
CA ASP A 192 38.68 2.21 -0.89
C ASP A 192 38.80 0.68 -0.91
N ASN A 193 39.64 0.14 -1.81
CA ASN A 193 39.88 -1.32 -1.97
C ASN A 193 41.10 -1.86 -1.21
N SER A 194 41.75 -1.03 -0.38
CA SER A 194 42.89 -1.48 0.43
C SER A 194 42.42 -2.34 1.61
N GLY A 195 42.43 -3.67 1.44
CA GLY A 195 42.24 -4.65 2.51
C GLY A 195 41.01 -5.54 2.34
N LEU A 196 41.20 -6.72 1.73
CA LEU A 196 40.19 -7.76 1.49
C LEU A 196 39.67 -8.48 2.76
N GLY A 197 40.00 -8.03 3.97
CA GLY A 197 39.71 -8.76 5.21
C GLY A 197 38.38 -8.42 5.91
N GLU A 198 37.99 -7.15 5.96
CA GLU A 198 36.82 -6.70 6.72
C GLU A 198 35.68 -6.26 5.80
N ASN A 199 34.72 -7.15 5.56
CA ASN A 199 33.52 -6.82 4.80
C ASN A 199 32.43 -6.26 5.72
N LEU A 200 31.78 -5.20 5.27
CA LEU A 200 30.58 -4.67 5.90
C LEU A 200 29.51 -5.78 5.97
N CYS A 201 29.06 -6.09 7.18
CA CYS A 201 28.00 -7.08 7.38
C CYS A 201 26.64 -6.44 7.08
N VAL A 202 26.01 -6.81 5.97
CA VAL A 202 24.70 -6.26 5.56
C VAL A 202 23.62 -6.57 6.60
N SER A 203 23.74 -7.73 7.28
CA SER A 203 22.85 -8.13 8.37
C SER A 203 22.87 -7.15 9.53
N ASP A 204 24.04 -6.62 9.88
CA ASP A 204 24.17 -5.71 11.01
C ASP A 204 23.46 -4.37 10.72
N LEU A 205 23.53 -3.92 9.46
CA LEU A 205 22.90 -2.68 9.02
C LEU A 205 21.40 -2.80 8.83
N SER A 206 20.93 -3.90 8.24
CA SER A 206 19.50 -4.13 8.03
C SER A 206 18.75 -4.44 9.34
N ALA A 207 19.43 -5.03 10.33
CA ALA A 207 18.87 -5.21 11.67
C ALA A 207 18.66 -3.89 12.42
N GLY A 208 19.43 -2.84 12.09
CA GLY A 208 19.34 -1.52 12.74
C GLY A 208 19.76 -1.55 14.22
N ILE A 209 20.67 -2.46 14.56
CA ILE A 209 21.22 -2.61 15.91
C ILE A 209 22.34 -1.61 16.16
N ASN A 210 22.48 -1.18 17.41
CA ASN A 210 23.63 -0.39 17.82
C ASN A 210 24.82 -1.33 18.10
N LEU A 211 25.76 -1.42 17.15
CA LEU A 211 26.96 -2.26 17.30
C LEU A 211 27.90 -1.78 18.41
N SER A 212 27.79 -0.52 18.87
CA SER A 212 28.61 -0.01 19.98
C SER A 212 28.12 -0.43 21.36
N ASP A 213 26.87 -0.88 21.50
CA ASP A 213 26.33 -1.32 22.78
C ASP A 213 26.36 -2.87 22.85
N PRO A 214 27.19 -3.45 23.73
CA PRO A 214 27.35 -4.91 23.85
C PRO A 214 26.04 -5.66 24.13
N ARG A 215 25.00 -4.99 24.64
CA ARG A 215 23.71 -5.59 24.94
C ARG A 215 22.87 -5.88 23.69
N TYR A 216 23.19 -5.26 22.56
CA TYR A 216 22.41 -5.35 21.32
C TYR A 216 23.09 -6.25 20.26
N GLN A 217 23.85 -7.25 20.69
CA GLN A 217 24.41 -8.25 19.80
C GLN A 217 23.33 -9.23 19.31
N LEU A 218 23.33 -9.51 18.01
CA LEU A 218 22.48 -10.56 17.45
C LEU A 218 22.92 -11.92 18.00
N SER A 219 21.96 -12.77 18.33
CA SER A 219 22.26 -14.17 18.61
C SER A 219 22.86 -14.84 17.36
N ASP A 220 23.70 -15.86 17.55
CA ASP A 220 24.29 -16.59 16.42
C ASP A 220 23.21 -17.17 15.48
N GLN A 221 22.09 -17.60 16.05
CA GLN A 221 20.94 -18.12 15.31
C GLN A 221 20.31 -17.03 14.43
N GLU A 222 20.09 -15.83 14.98
CA GLU A 222 19.48 -14.73 14.23
C GLU A 222 20.44 -14.18 13.17
N LYS A 223 21.74 -14.09 13.50
CA LYS A 223 22.77 -13.71 12.54
C LYS A 223 22.81 -14.68 11.36
N LYS A 224 22.74 -15.99 11.64
CA LYS A 224 22.67 -17.01 10.59
C LYS A 224 21.40 -16.88 9.75
N ARG A 225 20.23 -16.70 10.37
CA ARG A 225 18.96 -16.45 9.66
C ARG A 225 19.05 -15.25 8.71
N LEU A 226 19.63 -14.15 9.18
CA LEU A 226 19.79 -12.93 8.39
C LEU A 226 20.78 -13.12 7.22
N LEU A 227 21.89 -13.82 7.45
CA LEU A 227 22.85 -14.17 6.39
C LEU A 227 22.25 -15.10 5.34
N ASP A 228 21.48 -16.11 5.77
CA ASP A 228 20.78 -17.03 4.88
C ASP A 228 19.72 -16.31 4.03
N ASN A 229 19.14 -15.23 4.56
CA ASN A 229 18.16 -14.37 3.86
C ASN A 229 18.80 -13.28 2.98
N GLN A 230 20.12 -13.23 2.84
CA GLN A 230 20.80 -12.23 2.02
C GLN A 230 20.67 -12.58 0.53
N PHE A 231 20.13 -11.66 -0.27
CA PHE A 231 20.10 -11.80 -1.72
C PHE A 231 21.46 -11.45 -2.31
N SER A 232 22.26 -12.50 -2.59
CA SER A 232 23.61 -12.40 -3.14
C SER A 232 23.60 -12.83 -4.59
N TYR A 233 23.38 -11.88 -5.49
CA TYR A 233 23.14 -12.19 -6.91
C TYR A 233 24.25 -11.74 -7.85
N TRP A 234 25.03 -10.75 -7.42
CA TRP A 234 26.22 -10.28 -8.12
C TRP A 234 27.41 -10.41 -7.19
N ALA A 235 28.58 -10.80 -7.72
CA ALA A 235 29.75 -11.10 -6.90
C ALA A 235 30.14 -9.94 -5.97
N ASP A 236 29.90 -8.71 -6.42
CA ASP A 236 30.42 -7.49 -5.79
C ASP A 236 29.36 -6.66 -5.06
N TRP A 237 28.09 -7.06 -5.02
CA TRP A 237 27.11 -6.38 -4.19
C TRP A 237 26.13 -7.30 -3.48
N ARG A 238 25.75 -6.88 -2.28
CA ARG A 238 24.93 -7.62 -1.34
C ARG A 238 23.65 -6.85 -1.07
N CYS A 239 22.55 -7.57 -0.97
CA CYS A 239 21.23 -6.99 -0.70
C CYS A 239 20.55 -7.76 0.42
N GLN A 240 19.93 -7.02 1.34
CA GLN A 240 19.08 -7.61 2.36
C GLN A 240 17.89 -6.73 2.65
N PHE A 241 16.71 -7.33 2.70
CA PHE A 241 15.50 -6.69 3.17
C PHE A 241 15.05 -7.34 4.49
N ASN A 242 14.95 -6.55 5.55
CA ASN A 242 14.51 -7.03 6.86
C ASN A 242 13.77 -5.92 7.61
N LEU A 243 12.60 -6.23 8.18
CA LEU A 243 11.80 -5.29 8.99
C LEU A 243 11.65 -3.90 8.35
N ASN A 244 11.29 -3.87 7.06
CA ASN A 244 11.12 -2.64 6.26
C ASN A 244 12.41 -1.86 5.95
N ARG A 245 13.60 -2.44 6.18
CA ARG A 245 14.90 -1.86 5.84
C ARG A 245 15.56 -2.64 4.70
N LEU A 246 15.65 -2.03 3.54
CA LEU A 246 16.38 -2.53 2.37
C LEU A 246 17.78 -1.94 2.38
N VAL A 247 18.81 -2.79 2.42
CA VAL A 247 20.20 -2.33 2.39
C VAL A 247 20.92 -2.95 1.20
N PHE A 248 21.50 -2.10 0.38
CA PHE A 248 22.42 -2.46 -0.69
C PHE A 248 23.84 -2.05 -0.32
N VAL A 249 24.77 -3.00 -0.41
CA VAL A 249 26.20 -2.77 -0.23
C VAL A 249 26.90 -3.04 -1.53
N ASP A 250 27.54 -2.03 -2.08
CA ASP A 250 28.26 -2.05 -3.34
C ASP A 250 29.77 -2.02 -3.09
N GLN A 251 30.43 -3.11 -3.48
CA GLN A 251 31.87 -3.31 -3.38
C GLN A 251 32.54 -3.36 -4.77
N THR A 252 31.80 -3.01 -5.83
CA THR A 252 32.29 -3.05 -7.21
C THR A 252 33.30 -1.94 -7.46
N GLU A 253 34.38 -2.22 -8.20
CA GLU A 253 35.32 -1.20 -8.64
C GLU A 253 34.71 -0.35 -9.78
N GLY A 254 34.84 0.98 -9.70
CA GLY A 254 34.36 1.88 -10.75
C GLY A 254 32.83 2.00 -10.82
N ASP A 255 32.29 2.28 -12.01
CA ASP A 255 30.85 2.48 -12.20
C ASP A 255 30.08 1.17 -12.08
N SER A 256 29.19 1.15 -11.08
CA SER A 256 28.43 -0.03 -10.73
C SER A 256 27.06 -0.03 -11.41
N ALA A 257 26.65 -1.21 -11.90
CA ALA A 257 25.29 -1.43 -12.38
C ALA A 257 24.25 -1.16 -11.29
N LEU A 258 24.58 -1.37 -10.01
CA LEU A 258 23.71 -1.05 -8.89
C LEU A 258 23.51 0.47 -8.77
N ALA A 259 24.59 1.27 -8.87
CA ALA A 259 24.49 2.73 -8.87
C ALA A 259 23.57 3.24 -9.98
N PHE A 260 23.71 2.70 -11.19
CA PHE A 260 22.87 3.04 -12.34
C PHE A 260 21.39 2.68 -12.11
N ASN A 261 21.11 1.47 -11.62
CA ASN A 261 19.74 0.98 -11.45
C ASN A 261 19.03 1.53 -10.20
N LEU A 262 19.78 1.88 -9.14
CA LEU A 262 19.22 2.35 -7.88
C LEU A 262 19.24 3.87 -7.77
N SER A 263 20.40 4.52 -7.91
CA SER A 263 20.55 5.96 -7.70
C SER A 263 20.27 6.77 -8.98
N GLY A 264 20.75 6.30 -10.13
CA GLY A 264 20.56 6.99 -11.41
C GLY A 264 19.12 6.95 -11.91
N ASN A 265 18.53 5.76 -11.98
CA ASN A 265 17.22 5.55 -12.61
C ASN A 265 16.09 5.19 -11.64
N ASN A 266 16.38 4.91 -10.37
CA ASN A 266 15.41 4.48 -9.34
C ASN A 266 14.64 3.18 -9.67
N TYR A 267 15.12 2.32 -10.56
CA TYR A 267 14.43 1.09 -10.93
C TYR A 267 14.25 0.14 -9.75
N TYR A 268 15.30 -0.13 -8.97
CA TYR A 268 15.22 -1.04 -7.83
C TYR A 268 14.43 -0.43 -6.66
N LEU A 269 14.48 0.89 -6.52
CA LEU A 269 13.63 1.63 -5.59
C LEU A 269 12.15 1.54 -5.97
N ASP A 270 11.84 1.59 -7.26
CA ASP A 270 10.50 1.43 -7.80
C ASP A 270 9.95 0.01 -7.54
N LEU A 271 10.80 -1.03 -7.56
CA LEU A 271 10.39 -2.38 -7.15
C LEU A 271 10.00 -2.44 -5.67
N LEU A 272 10.80 -1.84 -4.78
CA LEU A 272 10.45 -1.73 -3.36
C LEU A 272 9.14 -0.97 -3.18
N ALA A 273 8.99 0.16 -3.86
CA ALA A 273 7.77 0.96 -3.82
C ALA A 273 6.52 0.19 -4.24
N ALA A 274 6.61 -0.65 -5.27
CA ALA A 274 5.52 -1.51 -5.69
C ALA A 274 5.10 -2.49 -4.58
N VAL A 275 6.07 -3.16 -3.93
CA VAL A 275 5.79 -4.08 -2.81
C VAL A 275 5.15 -3.35 -1.64
N ILE A 276 5.69 -2.19 -1.24
CA ILE A 276 5.17 -1.41 -0.11
C ILE A 276 3.78 -0.87 -0.41
N GLY A 277 3.55 -0.36 -1.63
CA GLY A 277 2.23 0.11 -2.08
C GLY A 277 1.19 -1.02 -2.07
N GLN A 278 1.56 -2.22 -2.53
CA GLN A 278 0.70 -3.40 -2.51
C GLN A 278 0.36 -3.82 -1.08
N ARG A 279 1.38 -3.99 -0.22
CA ARG A 279 1.19 -4.37 1.18
C ARG A 279 0.34 -3.38 1.96
N ALA A 280 0.63 -2.09 1.84
CA ALA A 280 -0.14 -1.03 2.50
C ALA A 280 -1.60 -1.01 2.04
N THR A 281 -1.85 -1.21 0.74
CA THR A 281 -3.21 -1.23 0.19
C THR A 281 -3.98 -2.48 0.64
N LEU A 282 -3.36 -3.66 0.63
CA LEU A 282 -3.98 -4.90 1.10
C LEU A 282 -4.35 -4.83 2.58
N ASN A 283 -3.42 -4.38 3.43
CA ASN A 283 -3.70 -4.18 4.85
C ASN A 283 -4.83 -3.18 5.07
N ARG A 284 -4.84 -2.06 4.31
CA ARG A 284 -5.94 -1.11 4.38
C ARG A 284 -7.28 -1.73 4.00
N PHE A 285 -7.34 -2.57 2.97
CA PHE A 285 -8.57 -3.28 2.62
C PHE A 285 -9.01 -4.24 3.71
N LYS A 286 -8.06 -4.94 4.36
CA LYS A 286 -8.32 -5.78 5.53
C LYS A 286 -9.00 -4.98 6.64
N ASP A 287 -8.45 -3.82 6.99
CA ASP A 287 -8.97 -2.99 8.07
C ASP A 287 -10.32 -2.35 7.70
N GLU A 288 -10.45 -1.84 6.47
CA GLU A 288 -11.71 -1.28 5.98
C GLU A 288 -12.83 -2.33 5.94
N MET A 289 -12.53 -3.60 5.64
CA MET A 289 -13.52 -4.68 5.66
C MET A 289 -14.10 -4.91 7.05
N VAL A 290 -13.25 -4.95 8.08
CA VAL A 290 -13.66 -5.16 9.47
C VAL A 290 -14.61 -4.04 9.93
N LEU A 291 -14.33 -2.80 9.51
CA LEU A 291 -15.06 -1.62 9.92
C LEU A 291 -16.27 -1.28 9.01
N CYS A 292 -16.38 -1.88 7.82
CA CYS A 292 -17.35 -1.46 6.80
C CYS A 292 -18.80 -1.79 7.16
N SER A 293 -19.69 -0.81 7.06
CA SER A 293 -21.13 -1.05 7.11
C SER A 293 -21.64 -1.78 5.85
N ASN A 294 -22.75 -2.51 5.96
CA ASN A 294 -23.35 -3.26 4.85
C ASN A 294 -23.64 -2.44 3.58
N LYS A 295 -23.85 -1.13 3.70
CA LYS A 295 -24.09 -0.22 2.56
C LYS A 295 -22.82 0.15 1.80
N GLN A 296 -21.66 0.11 2.46
CA GLN A 296 -20.38 0.53 1.88
C GLN A 296 -19.58 -0.64 1.29
N ARG A 297 -19.89 -1.89 1.70
CA ARG A 297 -19.24 -3.13 1.22
C ARG A 297 -19.19 -3.24 -0.31
N GLY A 298 -20.26 -2.86 -1.02
CA GLY A 298 -20.31 -2.92 -2.48
C GLY A 298 -19.22 -2.08 -3.17
N ASN A 299 -18.98 -0.86 -2.67
CA ASN A 299 -17.93 0.02 -3.17
C ASN A 299 -16.53 -0.53 -2.83
N LEU A 300 -16.35 -1.07 -1.62
CA LEU A 300 -15.09 -1.70 -1.22
C LEU A 300 -14.72 -2.86 -2.15
N TYR A 301 -15.68 -3.73 -2.52
CA TYR A 301 -15.42 -4.81 -3.47
C TYR A 301 -15.03 -4.32 -4.87
N GLU A 302 -15.66 -3.25 -5.36
CA GLU A 302 -15.33 -2.67 -6.65
C GLU A 302 -13.89 -2.14 -6.66
N ARG A 303 -13.50 -1.40 -5.61
CA ARG A 303 -12.14 -0.89 -5.39
C ARG A 303 -11.09 -2.00 -5.39
N ILE A 304 -11.36 -3.08 -4.67
CA ILE A 304 -10.48 -4.25 -4.60
C ILE A 304 -10.37 -4.96 -5.96
N ALA A 305 -11.49 -5.10 -6.68
CA ALA A 305 -11.48 -5.70 -8.01
C ALA A 305 -10.67 -4.88 -9.01
N ILE A 306 -10.69 -3.54 -8.89
CA ILE A 306 -9.83 -2.64 -9.67
C ILE A 306 -8.36 -2.84 -9.29
N PHE A 307 -8.05 -2.87 -8.00
CA PHE A 307 -6.69 -3.10 -7.49
C PHE A 307 -6.08 -4.38 -8.07
N ARG A 308 -6.79 -5.52 -8.03
CA ARG A 308 -6.32 -6.80 -8.59
C ARG A 308 -6.03 -6.77 -10.09
N LYS A 309 -6.77 -5.95 -10.84
CA LYS A 309 -6.54 -5.81 -12.29
C LYS A 309 -5.26 -5.03 -12.57
N GLN A 310 -4.96 -4.05 -11.72
CA GLN A 310 -3.82 -3.15 -11.87
C GLN A 310 -2.53 -3.74 -11.30
N TYR A 311 -2.61 -4.38 -10.13
CA TYR A 311 -1.49 -4.98 -9.43
C TYR A 311 -1.51 -6.49 -9.56
N LYS A 312 -0.73 -6.99 -10.53
CA LYS A 312 -0.37 -8.40 -10.56
C LYS A 312 0.97 -8.56 -9.84
N ILE A 313 1.02 -9.45 -8.85
CA ILE A 313 2.25 -9.79 -8.12
C ILE A 313 3.32 -10.40 -9.04
N SER A 314 2.97 -10.80 -10.26
CA SER A 314 3.92 -11.34 -11.23
C SER A 314 4.25 -10.38 -12.37
N ASN A 315 5.50 -10.41 -12.83
CA ASN A 315 6.00 -9.73 -14.02
C ASN A 315 5.90 -8.20 -13.94
N ILE A 316 6.58 -7.61 -12.94
CA ILE A 316 6.74 -6.16 -12.89
C ILE A 316 7.82 -5.70 -13.87
N SER A 317 8.90 -6.47 -13.96
CA SER A 317 10.06 -6.14 -14.78
C SER A 317 10.14 -7.00 -16.04
N THR A 318 10.62 -6.43 -17.14
CA THR A 318 11.02 -7.20 -18.34
C THR A 318 12.42 -7.80 -18.20
N TYR A 319 13.21 -7.32 -17.23
CA TYR A 319 14.55 -7.77 -16.95
C TYR A 319 14.53 -8.88 -15.89
N PRO A 320 15.05 -10.09 -16.19
CA PRO A 320 14.98 -11.24 -15.29
C PRO A 320 15.60 -11.01 -13.91
N PHE A 321 16.69 -10.25 -13.82
CA PHE A 321 17.37 -10.00 -12.54
C PHE A 321 16.59 -9.06 -11.63
N ALA A 322 15.99 -8.03 -12.21
CA ALA A 322 15.09 -7.14 -11.50
C ALA A 322 13.82 -7.88 -11.04
N GLU A 323 13.30 -8.79 -11.86
CA GLU A 323 12.16 -9.63 -11.47
C GLU A 323 12.52 -10.55 -10.29
N ARG A 324 13.73 -11.13 -10.26
CA ARG A 324 14.21 -11.92 -9.10
C ARG A 324 14.34 -11.08 -7.83
N LEU A 325 14.85 -9.85 -7.94
CA LEU A 325 14.91 -8.93 -6.79
C LEU A 325 13.50 -8.60 -6.30
N TYR A 326 12.56 -8.33 -7.21
CA TYR A 326 11.18 -8.08 -6.84
C TYR A 326 10.54 -9.28 -6.15
N GLN A 327 10.72 -10.50 -6.68
CA GLN A 327 10.26 -11.73 -6.03
C GLN A 327 10.87 -11.94 -4.64
N TYR A 328 12.17 -11.65 -4.48
CA TYR A 328 12.81 -11.65 -3.17
C TYR A 328 12.14 -10.68 -2.19
N LEU A 329 11.84 -9.45 -2.62
CA LEU A 329 11.13 -8.47 -1.79
C LEU A 329 9.72 -8.95 -1.43
N CYS A 330 8.95 -9.46 -2.40
CA CYS A 330 7.62 -10.03 -2.18
C CYS A 330 7.66 -11.14 -1.13
N TYR A 331 8.61 -12.08 -1.25
CA TYR A 331 8.80 -13.18 -0.32
C TYR A 331 9.13 -12.68 1.09
N GLN A 332 10.09 -11.75 1.23
CA GLN A 332 10.46 -11.21 2.55
C GLN A 332 9.36 -10.37 3.20
N THR A 333 8.40 -9.86 2.43
CA THR A 333 7.20 -9.18 2.95
C THR A 333 6.00 -10.10 3.18
N ASP A 334 6.14 -11.40 2.91
CA ASP A 334 5.02 -12.36 2.92
C ASP A 334 3.82 -11.88 2.07
N LEU A 335 4.09 -11.20 0.95
CA LEU A 335 3.05 -10.47 0.22
C LEU A 335 1.96 -11.40 -0.31
N GLU A 336 2.34 -12.58 -0.81
CA GLU A 336 1.40 -13.60 -1.28
C GLU A 336 0.51 -14.10 -0.14
N LEU A 337 1.07 -14.27 1.06
CA LEU A 337 0.31 -14.69 2.24
C LEU A 337 -0.63 -13.60 2.74
N VAL A 338 -0.19 -12.34 2.72
CA VAL A 338 -1.04 -11.17 3.05
C VAL A 338 -2.19 -11.07 2.04
N GLU A 339 -1.88 -11.24 0.76
CA GLU A 339 -2.86 -11.26 -0.33
C GLU A 339 -3.90 -12.37 -0.10
N GLU A 340 -3.46 -13.61 0.12
CA GLU A 340 -4.33 -14.77 0.35
C GLU A 340 -5.25 -14.54 1.55
N LYS A 341 -4.70 -14.13 2.71
CA LYS A 341 -5.49 -13.87 3.92
C LYS A 341 -6.54 -12.79 3.69
N THR A 342 -6.15 -11.69 3.05
CA THR A 342 -7.07 -10.59 2.73
C THR A 342 -8.20 -11.10 1.82
N PHE A 343 -7.91 -11.96 0.84
CA PHE A 343 -8.93 -12.48 -0.07
C PHE A 343 -9.82 -13.56 0.52
N VAL A 344 -9.31 -14.43 1.39
CA VAL A 344 -10.15 -15.39 2.11
C VAL A 344 -11.16 -14.65 3.00
N GLU A 345 -10.72 -13.61 3.70
CA GLU A 345 -11.61 -12.75 4.48
C GLU A 345 -12.64 -12.02 3.60
N LEU A 346 -12.23 -11.57 2.41
CA LEU A 346 -13.14 -10.96 1.44
C LEU A 346 -14.22 -11.93 0.96
N GLU A 347 -13.84 -13.15 0.59
CA GLU A 347 -14.78 -14.16 0.11
C GLU A 347 -15.78 -14.56 1.19
N HIS A 348 -15.30 -14.72 2.43
CA HIS A 348 -16.15 -15.00 3.58
C HIS A 348 -17.17 -13.88 3.83
N ASN A 349 -16.72 -12.62 3.87
CA ASN A 349 -17.59 -11.46 4.05
C ASN A 349 -18.57 -11.28 2.88
N TYR A 350 -18.17 -11.65 1.67
CA TYR A 350 -19.04 -11.59 0.50
C TYR A 350 -20.15 -12.62 0.57
N ALA A 351 -19.84 -13.85 0.99
CA ALA A 351 -20.84 -14.90 1.19
C ALA A 351 -21.89 -14.48 2.24
N LEU A 352 -21.44 -13.92 3.37
CA LEU A 352 -22.34 -13.40 4.41
C LEU A 352 -23.23 -12.27 3.88
N TRP A 353 -22.66 -11.30 3.17
CA TRP A 353 -23.44 -10.21 2.57
C TRP A 353 -24.48 -10.71 1.57
N LYS A 354 -24.10 -11.67 0.71
CA LYS A 354 -25.02 -12.23 -0.28
C LYS A 354 -26.18 -12.94 0.41
N GLN A 355 -25.91 -13.71 1.45
CA GLN A 355 -26.92 -14.37 2.26
C GLN A 355 -27.87 -13.36 2.91
N GLU A 356 -27.35 -12.33 3.58
CA GLU A 356 -28.18 -11.26 4.19
C GLU A 356 -29.06 -10.55 3.15
N LYS A 357 -28.53 -10.30 1.95
CA LYS A 357 -29.28 -9.68 0.87
C LYS A 357 -30.41 -10.57 0.38
N GLU A 358 -30.14 -11.87 0.19
CA GLU A 358 -31.16 -12.86 -0.17
C GLU A 358 -32.24 -12.96 0.93
N ASP A 359 -31.85 -12.97 2.20
CA ASP A 359 -32.78 -12.98 3.34
C ASP A 359 -33.65 -11.71 3.39
N SER A 360 -33.07 -10.54 3.16
CA SER A 360 -33.82 -9.27 3.09
C SER A 360 -34.80 -9.25 1.92
N SER A 361 -34.40 -9.76 0.76
CA SER A 361 -35.26 -9.85 -0.43
C SER A 361 -36.42 -10.82 -0.18
N ASN A 362 -36.14 -11.94 0.48
CA ASN A 362 -37.16 -12.91 0.86
C ASN A 362 -38.14 -12.31 1.88
N ALA A 363 -37.66 -11.54 2.86
CA ALA A 363 -38.51 -10.84 3.82
C ALA A 363 -39.41 -9.80 3.15
N VAL A 364 -38.90 -9.03 2.20
CA VAL A 364 -39.70 -8.08 1.40
C VAL A 364 -40.74 -8.82 0.57
N MET A 365 -40.37 -9.91 -0.11
CA MET A 365 -41.33 -10.74 -0.86
C MET A 365 -42.41 -11.33 0.05
N LEU A 366 -42.07 -11.79 1.25
CA LEU A 366 -43.03 -12.26 2.25
C LEU A 366 -43.98 -11.14 2.68
N LEU A 367 -43.47 -9.94 2.94
CA LEU A 367 -44.29 -8.80 3.36
C LEU A 367 -45.24 -8.33 2.25
N VAL A 368 -44.76 -8.22 0.99
CA VAL A 368 -45.60 -7.94 -0.18
C VAL A 368 -46.65 -9.03 -0.36
N SER A 369 -46.27 -10.30 -0.19
CA SER A 369 -47.20 -11.44 -0.29
C SER A 369 -48.25 -11.42 0.81
N LEU A 370 -47.88 -11.06 2.05
CA LEU A 370 -48.78 -10.94 3.19
C LEU A 370 -49.77 -9.78 2.98
N VAL A 371 -49.28 -8.62 2.55
CA VAL A 371 -50.10 -7.45 2.23
C VAL A 371 -51.08 -7.78 1.11
N ALA A 372 -50.62 -8.45 0.05
CA ALA A 372 -51.50 -8.92 -1.02
C ALA A 372 -52.53 -9.94 -0.51
N ALA A 373 -52.12 -10.89 0.35
CA ALA A 373 -53.01 -11.89 0.95
C ALA A 373 -54.08 -11.28 1.86
N LEU A 374 -53.85 -10.10 2.44
CA LEU A 374 -54.84 -9.38 3.26
C LEU A 374 -55.71 -8.43 2.44
N LEU A 375 -55.12 -7.68 1.50
CA LEU A 375 -55.83 -6.69 0.69
C LEU A 375 -56.74 -7.32 -0.36
N VAL A 376 -56.33 -8.44 -0.99
CA VAL A 376 -57.13 -9.08 -2.03
C VAL A 376 -58.48 -9.58 -1.48
N PRO A 377 -58.54 -10.31 -0.34
CA PRO A 377 -59.82 -10.67 0.28
C PRO A 377 -60.62 -9.47 0.76
N ALA A 378 -59.98 -8.47 1.39
CA ALA A 378 -60.67 -7.28 1.91
C ALA A 378 -61.29 -6.43 0.79
N SER A 379 -60.54 -6.20 -0.30
CA SER A 379 -61.04 -5.52 -1.51
C SER A 379 -62.18 -6.32 -2.14
N SER A 380 -62.06 -7.64 -2.18
CA SER A 380 -63.13 -8.50 -2.70
C SER A 380 -64.41 -8.31 -1.88
N ILE A 381 -64.34 -8.44 -0.54
CA ILE A 381 -65.48 -8.26 0.38
C ILE A 381 -66.10 -6.86 0.25
N ALA A 382 -65.29 -5.80 0.17
CA ALA A 382 -65.78 -4.44 -0.03
C ALA A 382 -66.53 -4.29 -1.36
N THR A 383 -66.03 -4.93 -2.42
CA THR A 383 -66.69 -4.95 -3.74
C THR A 383 -68.01 -5.73 -3.69
N ILE A 384 -68.07 -6.84 -2.94
CA ILE A 384 -69.33 -7.58 -2.71
C ILE A 384 -70.34 -6.71 -1.95
N MET A 385 -69.91 -6.00 -0.90
CA MET A 385 -70.79 -5.15 -0.09
C MET A 385 -71.27 -3.89 -0.83
N ALA A 386 -70.55 -3.44 -1.86
CA ALA A 386 -70.94 -2.30 -2.68
C ALA A 386 -71.99 -2.62 -3.76
N LEU A 387 -72.31 -3.89 -4.00
CA LEU A 387 -73.29 -4.30 -5.00
C LEU A 387 -74.73 -4.17 -4.50
N SER A 388 -75.63 -3.65 -5.35
CA SER A 388 -77.06 -3.55 -5.04
C SER A 388 -77.76 -4.92 -5.11
N LYS A 389 -78.88 -5.11 -4.38
CA LYS A 389 -79.67 -6.38 -4.39
C LYS A 389 -80.07 -6.87 -5.78
N SER A 390 -80.20 -5.98 -6.76
CA SER A 390 -80.54 -6.34 -8.15
C SER A 390 -79.36 -6.96 -8.94
N GLN A 391 -78.13 -6.77 -8.46
CA GLN A 391 -76.90 -7.24 -9.12
C GLN A 391 -76.38 -8.56 -8.52
N MET A 392 -76.83 -8.96 -7.33
CA MET A 392 -76.51 -10.25 -6.69
C MET A 392 -77.39 -11.40 -7.20
N ASN A 393 -77.44 -11.64 -8.51
CA ASN A 393 -78.21 -12.72 -9.13
C ASN A 393 -77.47 -14.07 -9.13
N LEU A 394 -78.15 -15.17 -9.50
CA LEU A 394 -77.59 -16.53 -9.52
C LEU A 394 -76.26 -16.65 -10.29
N LEU A 395 -76.16 -15.89 -11.40
CA LEU A 395 -74.97 -15.77 -12.25
C LEU A 395 -73.77 -15.15 -11.53
N TYR A 396 -74.02 -14.19 -10.62
CA TYR A 396 -72.98 -13.58 -9.79
C TYR A 396 -72.42 -14.60 -8.79
N TRP A 397 -73.28 -15.36 -8.13
CA TRP A 397 -72.85 -16.39 -7.18
C TRP A 397 -72.10 -17.55 -7.85
N SER A 398 -72.50 -17.95 -9.07
CA SER A 398 -71.78 -18.98 -9.82
C SER A 398 -70.40 -18.50 -10.29
N LEU A 399 -70.29 -17.25 -10.78
CA LEU A 399 -69.00 -16.67 -11.18
C LEU A 399 -68.09 -16.43 -9.98
N SER A 400 -68.62 -15.87 -8.90
CA SER A 400 -67.88 -15.67 -7.65
C SER A 400 -67.40 -17.00 -7.07
N GLY A 401 -68.26 -18.03 -7.02
CA GLY A 401 -67.89 -19.36 -6.56
C GLY A 401 -66.80 -20.00 -7.43
N GLY A 402 -66.92 -19.87 -8.76
CA GLY A 402 -65.92 -20.37 -9.71
C GLY A 402 -64.56 -19.68 -9.56
N ILE A 403 -64.54 -18.35 -9.45
CA ILE A 403 -63.30 -17.59 -9.22
C ILE A 403 -62.67 -17.98 -7.88
N THR A 404 -63.47 -18.12 -6.82
CA THR A 404 -62.98 -18.52 -5.49
C THR A 404 -62.35 -19.92 -5.54
N LEU A 405 -62.99 -20.88 -6.22
CA LEU A 405 -62.48 -22.23 -6.38
C LEU A 405 -61.14 -22.26 -7.14
N VAL A 406 -61.03 -21.51 -8.24
CA VAL A 406 -59.79 -21.38 -9.02
C VAL A 406 -58.69 -20.75 -8.17
N THR A 407 -59.01 -19.73 -7.38
CA THR A 407 -58.04 -19.04 -6.52
C THR A 407 -57.52 -19.97 -5.42
N VAL A 408 -58.40 -20.73 -4.79
CA VAL A 408 -58.03 -21.76 -3.78
C VAL A 408 -57.16 -22.86 -4.41
N LEU A 409 -57.52 -23.33 -5.62
CA LEU A 409 -56.69 -24.30 -6.35
C LEU A 409 -55.30 -23.76 -6.65
N VAL A 410 -55.18 -22.51 -7.11
CA VAL A 410 -53.89 -21.87 -7.40
C VAL A 410 -53.06 -21.66 -6.13
N MET A 411 -53.68 -21.34 -4.99
CA MET A 411 -52.95 -21.18 -3.71
C MET A 411 -52.48 -22.51 -3.10
N ILE A 412 -53.27 -23.59 -3.22
CA ILE A 412 -52.94 -24.89 -2.63
C ILE A 412 -52.02 -25.72 -3.56
N TRP A 413 -51.99 -25.42 -4.86
CA TRP A 413 -51.19 -26.16 -5.84
C TRP A 413 -49.66 -26.12 -5.61
N PRO A 414 -49.01 -24.98 -5.30
CA PRO A 414 -47.58 -24.92 -5.02
C PRO A 414 -47.12 -25.76 -3.80
N PRO A 415 -47.79 -25.72 -2.62
CA PRO A 415 -47.41 -26.58 -1.50
C PRO A 415 -47.68 -28.06 -1.78
N LEU A 416 -48.79 -28.43 -2.44
CA LEU A 416 -49.05 -29.81 -2.88
C LEU A 416 -47.94 -30.33 -3.81
N LYS A 417 -47.51 -29.52 -4.78
CA LYS A 417 -46.42 -29.87 -5.72
C LYS A 417 -45.08 -30.06 -5.01
N ARG A 418 -44.74 -29.23 -4.01
CA ARG A 418 -43.53 -29.41 -3.18
C ARG A 418 -43.61 -30.68 -2.33
N TYR A 419 -44.76 -30.93 -1.70
CA TYR A 419 -45.00 -32.14 -0.89
C TYR A 419 -44.91 -33.44 -1.72
N TRP A 420 -45.39 -33.40 -2.97
CA TRP A 420 -45.32 -34.53 -3.89
C TRP A 420 -43.93 -34.76 -4.49
N LYS A 421 -43.13 -33.69 -4.69
CA LYS A 421 -41.71 -33.83 -5.08
C LYS A 421 -40.83 -34.35 -3.96
N GLY A 422 -41.11 -34.00 -2.70
CA GLY A 422 -40.37 -34.51 -1.52
C GLY A 422 -40.55 -35.99 -1.23
N ARG A 423 -41.54 -36.67 -1.84
CA ARG A 423 -41.78 -38.12 -1.71
C ARG A 423 -41.07 -38.99 -2.78
N LYS A 424 -40.35 -38.37 -3.73
CA LYS A 424 -39.61 -39.09 -4.79
C LYS A 424 -38.08 -39.04 -4.61
N SER A 425 -37.59 -38.66 -3.42
CA SER A 425 -36.19 -38.86 -3.02
C SER A 425 -36.07 -40.03 -2.08
#